data_AF-A0A392TJW8-F1
#
_entry.id   AF-A0A392TJW8-F1
#
_cell.length_a   1.000
_cell.length_b   1.000
_cell.length_c   1.000
_cell.angle_alpha   90.00
_cell.angle_beta   90.00
_cell.angle_gamma   90.00
#
_symmetry.space_group_name_H-M   'P 1'
#
loop_
_entity.id
_entity.type
_entity.pdbx_description
1 polymer ?
#
loop_
_entity_poly.entity_id
_entity_poly.type
_entity_poly.pdbx_seq_one_letter_code
_entity_poly.pdbx_strand_id
1 'polypeptide(L)' 'MIPIYCLHTPKKDKDFNLVVHSREDATPALEEVVKKEVMKLFETGIINCMPDSLRVDPVGVTSKTKCFKQPPRRFI' A
#
# COMPACT_ATOMS: atom_id res chain seq x y z
N MET A 1 12.70 33.20 0.69
CA MET A 1 11.51 32.49 1.20
C MET A 1 11.81 31.00 1.19
N ILE A 2 11.82 30.35 2.34
CA ILE A 2 11.91 28.89 2.44
C ILE A 2 10.46 28.40 2.62
N PRO A 3 9.93 27.53 1.75
CA PRO A 3 8.60 26.98 1.95
C PRO A 3 8.57 26.16 3.24
N ILE A 4 7.70 26.56 4.17
CA ILE A 4 7.47 25.83 5.42
C ILE A 4 6.48 24.72 5.08
N TYR A 5 6.96 23.50 4.91
CA TYR A 5 6.13 22.34 4.79
C TYR A 5 5.65 21.91 6.18
N CYS A 6 4.35 21.99 6.44
CA CYS A 6 3.75 21.49 7.68
C CYS A 6 3.50 19.99 7.57
N LEU A 7 4.17 19.18 8.40
CA LEU A 7 3.89 17.75 8.49
C LEU A 7 2.63 17.53 9.34
N HIS A 8 1.61 16.90 8.75
CA HIS A 8 0.42 16.52 9.51
C HIS A 8 0.74 15.33 10.43
N THR A 9 0.53 15.51 11.74
CA THR A 9 0.65 14.43 12.72
C THR A 9 -0.75 13.89 13.05
N PRO A 10 -1.15 12.72 12.51
CA PRO A 10 -2.44 12.14 12.82
C PRO A 10 -2.52 11.76 14.31
N LYS A 11 -3.61 12.10 14.98
CA LYS A 11 -3.86 11.67 16.35
C LYS A 11 -4.13 10.17 16.35
N LYS A 12 -3.41 9.44 17.19
CA LYS A 12 -3.66 8.03 17.44
C LYS A 12 -4.84 7.90 18.39
N ASP A 13 -5.87 7.15 18.00
CA ASP A 13 -6.99 6.86 18.89
C ASP A 13 -6.50 6.05 20.10
N LYS A 14 -7.04 6.33 21.29
CA LYS A 14 -6.60 5.71 22.55
C LYS A 14 -6.94 4.21 22.60
N ASP A 15 -7.91 3.79 21.81
CA ASP A 15 -8.44 2.42 21.80
C ASP A 15 -7.93 1.58 20.62
N PHE A 16 -6.90 2.05 19.89
CA PHE A 16 -6.30 1.30 18.79
C PHE A 16 -5.43 0.15 19.34
N ASN A 17 -6.07 -0.98 19.61
CA ASN A 17 -5.40 -2.24 19.94
C ASN A 17 -4.29 -2.52 18.91
N LEU A 18 -3.10 -2.88 19.40
CA LEU A 18 -1.99 -3.38 18.57
C LEU A 18 -2.41 -4.75 18.02
N VAL A 19 -3.22 -4.75 16.97
CA VAL A 19 -3.58 -5.97 16.27
C VAL A 19 -2.44 -6.30 15.32
N VAL A 20 -1.74 -7.40 15.62
CA VAL A 20 -0.86 -8.04 14.65
C VAL A 20 -1.78 -8.82 13.72
N HIS A 21 -1.96 -8.34 12.49
CA HIS A 21 -2.61 -9.12 11.46
C HIS A 21 -1.57 -10.04 10.83
N SER A 22 -1.76 -11.36 10.94
CA SER A 22 -0.91 -12.31 10.22
C SER A 22 -1.08 -12.10 8.72
N ARG A 23 0.03 -12.01 8.00
CA ARG A 23 0.04 -11.97 6.54
C ARG A 23 -0.21 -13.38 6.01
N GLU A 24 -1.11 -13.51 5.05
CA GLU A 24 -1.31 -14.78 4.32
C GLU A 24 -0.05 -15.14 3.53
N ASP A 25 0.24 -16.44 3.43
CA ASP A 25 1.36 -16.94 2.64
C ASP A 25 1.16 -16.58 1.17
N ALA A 26 2.11 -15.83 0.63
CA ALA A 26 2.09 -15.38 -0.75
C ALA A 26 2.75 -16.41 -1.66
N THR A 27 2.25 -16.54 -2.91
CA THR A 27 2.96 -17.31 -3.93
C THR A 27 4.28 -16.61 -4.28
N PRO A 28 5.35 -17.33 -4.67
CA PRO A 28 6.64 -16.71 -5.00
C PRO A 28 6.55 -15.62 -6.07
N ALA A 29 5.66 -15.80 -7.06
CA ALA A 29 5.39 -14.80 -8.08
C ALA A 29 4.78 -13.50 -7.51
N LEU A 30 3.90 -13.63 -6.52
CA LEU A 30 3.30 -12.49 -5.82
C LEU A 30 4.34 -11.74 -4.99
N GLU A 31 5.22 -12.48 -4.30
CA GLU A 31 6.31 -11.89 -3.51
C GLU A 31 7.26 -11.06 -4.37
N GLU A 32 7.61 -11.56 -5.57
CA GLU A 32 8.47 -10.83 -6.50
C GLU A 32 7.82 -9.50 -6.93
N VAL A 33 6.53 -9.52 -7.26
CA VAL A 33 5.77 -8.32 -7.64
C VAL A 33 5.73 -7.32 -6.48
N VAL A 34 5.42 -7.78 -5.27
CA VAL A 34 5.39 -6.93 -4.07
C VAL A 34 6.77 -6.33 -3.83
N LYS A 35 7.84 -7.13 -3.87
CA LYS A 35 9.21 -6.66 -3.66
C LYS A 35 9.60 -5.58 -4.67
N LYS A 36 9.26 -5.77 -5.95
CA LYS A 36 9.56 -4.80 -7.01
C LYS A 36 8.83 -3.47 -6.79
N GLU A 37 7.56 -3.49 -6.42
CA GLU A 37 6.80 -2.26 -6.16
C GLU A 37 7.25 -1.56 -4.88
N VAL A 38 7.52 -2.33 -3.81
CA VAL A 38 8.03 -1.80 -2.53
C VAL A 38 9.40 -1.14 -2.70
N MET A 39 10.32 -1.74 -3.46
CA MET A 39 11.65 -1.16 -3.69
C MET A 39 11.58 0.20 -4.41
N LYS A 40 10.67 0.37 -5.37
CA LYS A 40 10.47 1.68 -6.03
C LYS A 40 10.06 2.78 -5.04
N LEU A 41 9.15 2.45 -4.11
CA LEU A 41 8.70 3.39 -3.09
C LEU A 41 9.82 3.71 -2.08
N PHE A 42 10.63 2.70 -1.76
CA PHE A 42 11.79 2.86 -0.88
C PHE A 42 12.86 3.77 -1.50
N GLU A 43 13.22 3.53 -2.76
CA GLU A 43 14.19 4.36 -3.50
C GLU A 43 13.72 5.81 -3.66
N THR A 44 12.41 6.04 -3.73
CA THR A 44 11.82 7.38 -3.79
C THR A 44 11.77 8.07 -2.41
N GLY A 45 12.10 7.37 -1.33
CA GLY A 45 12.03 7.90 0.03
C GLY A 45 10.62 8.06 0.59
N ILE A 46 9.63 7.40 -0.03
CA ILE A 46 8.23 7.45 0.41
C ILE A 46 8.02 6.54 1.63
N ILE A 47 8.72 5.41 1.69
CA ILE A 47 8.65 4.43 2.78
C ILE A 47 10.02 4.20 3.40
N ASN A 48 10.03 3.82 4.69
CA ASN A 48 11.24 3.47 5.44
C ASN A 48 11.11 2.06 6.02
N CYS A 49 12.24 1.39 6.20
CA CYS A 49 12.29 0.11 6.92
C CYS A 49 12.12 0.33 8.42
N MET A 50 11.23 -0.45 9.05
CA MET A 50 10.95 -0.38 10.48
C MET A 50 11.00 -1.78 11.10
N PRO A 51 12.20 -2.32 11.38
CA PRO A 51 12.36 -3.71 11.86
C PRO A 51 11.74 -3.93 13.25
N ASP A 52 11.72 -2.91 14.11
CA ASP A 52 11.23 -3.01 15.50
C ASP A 52 9.72 -2.71 15.64
N SER A 53 9.01 -2.55 14.52
CA SER A 53 7.57 -2.27 14.56
C SER A 53 6.80 -3.51 15.03
N LEU A 54 6.12 -3.39 16.18
CA LEU A 54 5.16 -4.40 16.65
C LEU A 54 3.86 -4.43 15.83
N ARG A 55 3.71 -3.54 14.84
CA ARG A 55 2.53 -3.42 13.98
C ARG A 55 2.82 -4.03 12.61
N VAL A 56 1.94 -4.93 12.18
CA VAL A 56 1.96 -5.56 10.87
C VAL A 56 0.56 -5.50 10.29
N ASP A 57 0.42 -4.80 9.17
CA ASP A 57 -0.78 -4.79 8.35
C ASP A 57 -0.56 -5.68 7.10
N PRO A 58 -1.54 -6.49 6.70
CA PRO A 58 -1.38 -7.40 5.58
C PRO A 58 -1.35 -6.63 4.27
N VAL A 59 -0.50 -7.07 3.33
CA VAL A 59 -0.38 -6.48 1.99
C VAL A 59 -1.10 -7.38 0.99
N GLY A 60 -2.18 -6.86 0.40
CA GLY A 60 -2.87 -7.51 -0.72
C GLY A 60 -2.37 -7.00 -2.07
N VAL A 61 -2.35 -7.87 -3.07
CA VAL A 61 -2.07 -7.51 -4.46
C VAL A 61 -3.31 -7.77 -5.29
N THR A 62 -3.77 -6.74 -6.00
CA THR A 62 -4.89 -6.85 -6.93
C THR A 62 -4.44 -6.39 -8.31
N SER A 63 -4.99 -7.02 -9.35
CA SER A 63 -4.79 -6.50 -10.71
C SER A 63 -5.63 -5.25 -10.89
N LYS A 64 -5.07 -4.24 -11.58
CA LYS A 64 -5.85 -3.07 -11.97
C LYS A 64 -6.83 -3.51 -13.05
N THR A 65 -8.13 -3.49 -12.74
CA THR A 65 -9.17 -3.73 -13.76
C THR A 65 -9.05 -2.64 -14.83
N LYS A 66 -8.77 -3.01 -16.08
CA LYS A 66 -9.02 -2.10 -17.21
C LYS A 66 -10.51 -1.78 -17.20
N CYS A 67 -10.90 -0.51 -17.10
CA CYS A 67 -12.26 -0.12 -17.43
C CYS A 67 -12.55 -0.62 -18.85
N PHE A 68 -13.41 -1.63 -18.99
CA PHE A 68 -14.01 -1.94 -20.27
C PHE A 68 -14.79 -0.69 -20.67
N LYS A 69 -14.31 0.05 -21.68
CA LYS A 69 -15.16 1.03 -22.35
C LYS A 69 -16.39 0.25 -22.79
N GLN A 70 -17.55 0.65 -22.29
CA GLN A 70 -18.83 0.02 -22.61
C GLN A 70 -18.88 -0.23 -24.14
N PRO A 71 -19.20 -1.44 -24.62
CA PRO A 71 -19.30 -1.66 -26.07
C PRO A 71 -20.34 -0.68 -26.64
N PRO A 72 -20.13 -0.13 -27.86
CA PRO A 72 -21.08 0.81 -28.44
C PRO A 72 -22.46 0.19 -28.43
N ARG A 73 -23.44 0.84 -27.80
CA ARG A 73 -24.83 0.41 -27.85
C ARG A 73 -25.22 0.37 -29.34
N ARG A 74 -25.40 -0.83 -29.90
CA ARG A 74 -26.07 -0.98 -31.19
C ARG A 74 -27.54 -0.62 -30.94
N PHE A 75 -27.93 0.58 -31.32
CA PHE A 75 -29.33 0.89 -31.55
C PHE A 75 -29.75 0.09 -32.78
N ILE A 76 -30.69 -0.84 -32.59
CA ILE A 76 -31.38 -1.56 -33.67
C ILE A 76 -32.51 -0.68 -34.16
#